data_AF-A0AA47BUJ8-F1
#
_entry.id   AF-A0AA47BUJ8-F1
#
_cell.length_a   1.000
_cell.length_b   1.000
_cell.length_c   1.000
_cell.angle_alpha   90.00
_cell.angle_beta   90.00
_cell.angle_gamma   90.00
#
_symmetry.space_group_name_H-M   'P 1'
#
loop_
_entity.id
_entity.type
_entity.pdbx_description
1 polymer ?
#
loop_
_entity_poly.entity_id
_entity_poly.type
_entity_poly.pdbx_seq_one_letter_code
_entity_poly.pdbx_strand_id
1 'polypeptide(L)' 'ADRIEDRVVSTFAGSGTANSGNGTGTAAQFYFPGGVAVDSSDNVFVADSGNNRIRKITPAGVVSTLAGSTEGFA' A
#
# COMPACT_ATOMS: atom_id res chain seq x y z
N ALA A 1 -22.99 -23.29 -8.34
CA ALA A 1 -22.74 -22.27 -7.32
C ALA A 1 -21.34 -22.52 -6.81
N ASP A 2 -20.39 -21.70 -7.26
CA ASP A 2 -18.98 -21.82 -6.87
C ASP A 2 -18.87 -21.51 -5.37
N ARG A 3 -18.52 -22.52 -4.58
CA ARG A 3 -18.52 -22.46 -3.12
C ARG A 3 -17.28 -21.69 -2.67
N ILE A 4 -17.48 -20.74 -1.77
CA ILE A 4 -16.49 -19.82 -1.19
C ILE A 4 -15.48 -20.55 -0.26
N GLU A 5 -15.19 -21.83 -0.49
CA GLU A 5 -14.49 -22.68 0.48
C GLU A 5 -12.95 -22.45 0.51
N ASP A 6 -12.38 -21.76 -0.50
CA ASP A 6 -10.93 -21.52 -0.61
C ASP A 6 -10.49 -20.04 -0.45
N ARG A 7 -11.25 -19.19 0.25
CA ARG A 7 -10.82 -17.80 0.48
C ARG A 7 -9.77 -17.70 1.58
N VAL A 8 -8.50 -17.56 1.17
CA VAL A 8 -7.38 -17.25 2.05
C VAL A 8 -7.17 -15.73 2.13
N VAL A 9 -7.02 -15.20 3.35
CA VAL A 9 -6.58 -13.83 3.59
C VAL A 9 -5.08 -13.83 3.82
N SER A 10 -4.36 -12.97 3.10
CA SER A 10 -2.92 -12.78 3.26
C SER A 10 -2.57 -11.30 3.24
N THR A 11 -1.41 -10.97 3.80
CA THR A 11 -0.87 -9.61 3.76
C THR A 11 -0.25 -9.35 2.40
N PHE A 12 -0.83 -8.41 1.64
CA PHE A 12 -0.28 -7.99 0.36
C PHE A 12 0.92 -7.04 0.54
N ALA A 13 0.82 -6.06 1.44
CA ALA A 13 1.90 -5.15 1.78
C ALA A 13 1.77 -4.63 3.21
N GLY A 14 2.90 -4.30 3.85
CA GLY A 14 2.96 -3.73 5.20
C GLY A 14 3.64 -4.64 6.21
N SER A 15 4.57 -4.08 6.99
CA SER A 15 5.29 -4.80 8.04
C SER A 15 4.59 -4.78 9.41
N GLY A 16 3.52 -3.99 9.55
CA GLY A 16 2.89 -3.68 10.84
C GLY A 16 3.58 -2.59 11.66
N THR A 17 4.73 -2.07 11.19
CA THR A 17 5.47 -0.98 11.85
C THR A 17 5.08 0.37 11.24
N ALA A 18 4.74 1.33 12.10
CA ALA A 18 4.45 2.72 11.72
C ALA A 18 5.73 3.44 11.25
N ASN A 19 5.94 3.52 9.94
CA ASN A 19 7.05 4.21 9.30
C ASN A 19 6.73 4.47 7.82
N SER A 20 7.69 4.93 7.02
CA SER A 20 7.49 5.33 5.62
C SER A 20 8.37 4.59 4.60
N GLY A 21 8.98 3.47 5.01
CA GLY A 21 9.88 2.68 4.18
C GLY A 21 9.20 2.10 2.93
N ASN A 22 9.85 2.22 1.79
CA ASN A 22 9.52 1.45 0.60
C ASN A 22 10.05 0.01 0.74
N GLY A 23 9.49 -0.89 -0.05
CA GLY A 23 9.86 -2.30 -0.03
C GLY A 23 8.86 -3.15 -0.80
N THR A 24 9.11 -4.46 -0.86
CA THR A 24 8.18 -5.42 -1.48
C THR A 24 7.42 -6.16 -0.40
N GLY A 25 6.10 -6.22 -0.53
CA GLY A 25 5.22 -6.95 0.38
C GLY A 25 5.36 -6.50 1.83
N THR A 26 5.68 -7.43 2.72
CA THR A 26 5.81 -7.20 4.16
C THR A 26 7.03 -6.37 4.55
N ALA A 27 7.96 -6.08 3.64
CA ALA A 27 9.07 -5.16 3.92
C ALA A 27 8.65 -3.69 3.86
N ALA A 28 7.55 -3.37 3.17
CA ALA A 28 7.02 -2.01 3.08
C ALA A 28 6.40 -1.55 4.40
N GLN A 29 6.49 -0.26 4.69
CA GLN A 29 5.96 0.34 5.91
C GLN A 29 5.03 1.52 5.58
N PHE A 30 3.97 1.65 6.37
CA PHE A 30 2.94 2.68 6.26
C PHE A 30 2.68 3.28 7.65
N TYR A 31 2.13 4.49 7.71
CA TYR A 31 1.71 5.15 8.93
C TYR A 31 0.30 5.73 8.74
N PHE A 32 -0.68 5.17 9.46
CA PHE A 32 -2.11 5.49 9.33
C PHE A 32 -2.62 5.51 7.88
N PRO A 33 -2.57 4.38 7.16
CA PRO A 33 -3.20 4.26 5.85
C PRO A 33 -4.73 4.39 5.97
N GLY A 34 -5.34 5.30 5.22
CA GLY A 34 -6.76 5.68 5.39
C GLY A 34 -7.68 5.42 4.19
N GLY A 35 -7.12 5.21 2.99
CA GLY A 35 -7.90 4.98 1.78
C GLY A 35 -7.15 4.12 0.78
N VAL A 36 -7.90 3.35 -0.02
CA VAL A 36 -7.35 2.46 -1.05
C VAL A 36 -8.12 2.63 -2.37
N ALA A 37 -7.42 2.56 -3.50
CA ALA A 37 -8.00 2.52 -4.84
C ALA A 37 -7.17 1.60 -5.75
N VAL A 38 -7.75 1.12 -6.84
CA VAL A 38 -7.07 0.23 -7.81
C VAL A 38 -7.25 0.81 -9.22
N ASP A 39 -6.19 0.81 -10.03
CA ASP A 39 -6.26 1.21 -11.44
C ASP A 39 -6.53 0.03 -12.39
N SER A 40 -6.66 0.30 -13.68
CA SER A 40 -6.89 -0.72 -14.72
C SER A 40 -5.68 -1.63 -15.00
N SER A 41 -4.56 -1.40 -14.33
CA SER A 41 -3.34 -2.23 -14.40
C SER A 41 -3.07 -2.95 -13.07
N ASP A 42 -4.11 -3.09 -12.23
CA ASP A 42 -4.08 -3.75 -10.92
C ASP A 42 -3.06 -3.16 -9.94
N ASN A 43 -2.66 -1.90 -10.13
CA ASN A 43 -1.88 -1.22 -9.11
C ASN A 43 -2.81 -0.75 -7.99
N VAL A 44 -2.40 -0.96 -6.75
CA VAL A 44 -3.10 -0.46 -5.57
C VAL A 44 -2.49 0.87 -5.14
N PHE A 45 -3.33 1.86 -4.88
CA PHE A 45 -2.94 3.16 -4.37
C PHE A 45 -3.44 3.29 -2.94
N VAL A 46 -2.55 3.68 -2.03
CA VAL A 46 -2.85 3.82 -0.61
C VAL A 46 -2.60 5.25 -0.16
N ALA A 47 -3.59 5.86 0.50
CA ALA A 47 -3.42 7.13 1.19
C ALA A 47 -2.74 6.89 2.55
N ASP A 48 -1.41 7.00 2.57
CA ASP A 48 -0.55 6.82 3.74
C ASP A 48 -0.51 8.12 4.57
N SER A 49 -1.61 8.35 5.27
CA SER A 49 -2.03 9.68 5.73
C SER A 49 -1.13 10.23 6.84
N GLY A 50 -0.62 9.37 7.72
CA GLY A 50 0.36 9.76 8.73
C GLY A 50 1.71 10.16 8.14
N ASN A 51 2.02 9.70 6.93
CA ASN A 51 3.23 10.07 6.20
C ASN A 51 3.01 11.18 5.15
N ASN A 52 1.77 11.69 5.00
CA ASN A 52 1.38 12.64 3.96
C ASN A 52 1.74 12.18 2.52
N ARG A 53 1.57 10.88 2.24
CA ARG A 53 1.97 10.28 0.95
C ARG A 53 0.84 9.51 0.29
N ILE A 54 0.86 9.50 -1.04
CA ILE A 54 0.16 8.50 -1.85
C ILE A 54 1.18 7.43 -2.23
N ARG A 55 0.91 6.19 -1.85
CA ARG A 55 1.79 5.05 -2.09
C ARG A 55 1.20 4.22 -3.22
N LYS A 56 2.03 3.85 -4.19
CA LYS A 56 1.67 2.91 -5.26
C LYS A 56 2.24 1.54 -4.94
N ILE A 57 1.43 0.51 -5.11
CA ILE A 57 1.80 -0.89 -4.96
C ILE A 57 1.54 -1.57 -6.30
N THR A 58 2.57 -2.14 -6.92
CA THR A 58 2.40 -2.91 -8.16
C THR A 58 1.78 -4.28 -7.88
N PRO A 59 1.27 -5.01 -8.88
CA PRO A 59 0.80 -6.40 -8.70
C PRO A 59 1.86 -7.34 -8.11
N ALA A 60 3.15 -7.04 -8.32
CA ALA A 60 4.28 -7.77 -7.72
C ALA A 60 4.53 -7.38 -6.24
N GLY A 61 3.70 -6.54 -5.63
CA GLY A 61 3.81 -6.09 -4.25
C GLY A 61 4.88 -5.02 -4.01
N VAL A 62 5.44 -4.41 -5.07
CA VAL A 62 6.49 -3.38 -4.92
C VAL A 62 5.84 -2.06 -4.53
N VAL A 63 6.22 -1.52 -3.36
CA VAL A 63 5.70 -0.26 -2.84
C VAL A 63 6.67 0.89 -3.12
N SER A 64 6.14 1.96 -3.72
CA SER A 64 6.83 3.24 -3.92
C SER A 64 5.96 4.42 -3.50
N THR A 65 6.58 5.58 -3.29
CA THR A 65 5.86 6.84 -3.13
C THR A 65 5.52 7.38 -4.52
N LEU A 66 4.24 7.55 -4.81
CA LEU A 66 3.76 8.18 -6.03
C LEU A 66 3.76 9.71 -5.89
N ALA A 67 3.29 10.21 -4.75
CA ALA A 67 3.18 11.63 -4.46
C ALA A 67 3.30 11.90 -2.95
N GLY A 68 3.66 13.15 -2.62
CA GLY A 68 3.86 13.60 -1.25
C GLY A 68 5.28 13.35 -0.72
N SER A 69 5.62 14.02 0.37
CA SER A 69 6.95 14.05 0.99
C SER A 69 6.81 14.35 2.49
N THR A 70 7.92 14.27 3.21
CA THR A 70 7.96 14.53 4.66
C THR A 70 7.75 16.02 4.99
N GLU A 71 7.94 16.92 4.01
CA GLU A 71 7.74 18.36 4.13
C GLU A 71 7.01 18.88 2.89
N GLY A 72 5.90 19.62 3.07
CA GLY A 72 5.26 20.36 1.97
C GLY A 72 6.22 21.40 1.41
N PHE A 73 6.32 21.68 0.11
CA PHE A 73 5.37 21.54 -0.99
C PHE A 73 6.02 20.76 -2.16
N ALA A 74 5.16 20.43 -3.13
CA ALA A 74 5.46 19.69 -4.37
C ALA A 74 6.70 20.17 -5.14
#